data_AF-A0A843B6J0-F1
#
_entry.id   AF-A0A843B6J0-F1
#
_cell.length_a   1.000
_cell.length_b   1.000
_cell.length_c   1.000
_cell.angle_alpha   90.00
_cell.angle_beta   90.00
_cell.angle_gamma   90.00
#
_symmetry.space_group_name_H-M   'P 1'
#
loop_
_entity.id
_entity.type
_entity.pdbx_description
1 polymer ?
#
loop_
_entity_poly.entity_id
_entity_poly.type
_entity_poly.pdbx_seq_one_letter_code
_entity_poly.pdbx_strand_id
1 'polypeptide(L)'
;MTGLVAGVTALLVACQFAPQSPSIGITPADKASPIYRKQAAQHLYEKNANRIYKGMLPPMLYAIGVLQVQLDGQGRVRSLNWMRKPSHAPEVVAEIERSVRAAAPFPSAGKSVTYTDTWLWDKSGRFQLDTLTEGQLGQ
;
A
#
# COMPACT_ATOMS: atom_id res chain seq x y z
N MET A 1 51.99 17.35 46.07
CA MET A 1 50.82 17.83 46.83
C MET A 1 49.80 18.37 45.84
N THR A 2 48.58 17.78 45.82
CA THR A 2 47.27 18.44 45.58
C THR A 2 47.14 19.47 44.44
N GLY A 3 46.21 19.38 43.48
CA GLY A 3 44.95 18.65 43.48
C GLY A 3 44.12 18.89 42.21
N LEU A 4 42.98 18.21 42.22
CA LEU A 4 41.97 17.98 41.21
C LEU A 4 40.99 19.17 41.10
N VAL A 5 40.62 19.61 39.88
CA VAL A 5 39.31 20.22 39.61
C VAL A 5 38.82 19.80 38.22
N ALA A 6 37.65 19.17 38.23
CA ALA A 6 36.88 18.73 37.08
C ALA A 6 36.17 19.90 36.39
N GLY A 7 36.12 19.86 35.05
CA GLY A 7 35.27 20.70 34.23
C GLY A 7 34.48 19.83 33.26
N VAL A 8 33.27 19.44 33.67
CA VAL A 8 32.25 18.84 32.79
C VAL A 8 31.22 19.92 32.46
N THR A 9 30.66 19.86 31.24
CA THR A 9 29.42 20.47 30.70
C THR A 9 29.69 21.44 29.54
N ALA A 10 28.97 21.42 28.41
CA ALA A 10 27.99 20.51 27.84
C ALA A 10 28.00 20.80 26.33
N LEU A 11 28.26 19.80 25.48
CA LEU A 11 28.06 19.94 24.04
C LEU A 11 26.56 19.78 23.78
N LEU A 12 25.87 20.91 23.58
CA LEU A 12 24.56 20.93 22.95
C LEU A 12 24.75 20.42 21.51
N VAL A 13 24.62 19.11 21.33
CA VAL A 13 24.41 18.51 20.02
C VAL A 13 23.05 19.00 19.56
N ALA A 14 23.05 20.08 18.79
CA ALA A 14 21.91 20.47 18.00
C ALA A 14 21.61 19.27 17.09
N CYS A 15 20.57 18.51 17.43
CA CYS A 15 19.96 17.56 16.53
C CYS A 15 19.43 18.37 15.35
N GLN A 16 20.29 18.56 14.36
CA GLN A 16 19.95 19.01 13.02
C GLN A 16 19.11 17.92 12.36
N PHE A 17 17.85 17.81 12.80
CA PHE A 17 16.78 17.28 11.97
C PHE A 17 16.59 18.30 10.85
N ALA A 18 17.46 18.25 9.83
CA ALA A 18 17.14 18.88 8.57
C ALA A 18 15.80 18.27 8.14
N PRO A 19 14.73 19.06 7.99
CA PRO A 19 13.49 18.56 7.43
C PRO A 19 13.85 18.08 6.03
N GLN A 20 13.86 16.76 5.85
CA GLN A 20 13.98 16.17 4.53
C GLN A 20 12.84 16.80 3.72
N SER A 21 13.18 17.68 2.79
CA SER A 21 12.18 18.30 1.94
C SER A 21 11.40 17.15 1.30
N PRO A 22 10.08 17.07 1.45
CA PRO A 22 9.31 16.03 0.78
C PRO A 22 9.63 16.21 -0.70
N SER A 23 10.32 15.23 -1.28
CA SER A 23 10.44 15.15 -2.73
C SER A 23 9.00 15.18 -3.23
N ILE A 24 8.60 16.26 -3.89
CA ILE A 24 7.32 16.36 -4.57
C ILE A 24 7.43 15.45 -5.80
N GLY A 25 7.54 14.14 -5.56
CA GLY A 25 7.30 13.14 -6.57
C GLY A 25 5.83 13.27 -6.91
N ILE A 26 5.54 13.77 -8.11
CA ILE A 26 4.18 13.90 -8.62
C ILE A 26 3.65 12.47 -8.81
N THR A 27 3.07 11.91 -7.76
CA THR A 27 2.27 10.70 -7.87
C THR A 27 1.01 11.04 -8.67
N PRO A 28 0.68 10.32 -9.76
CA PRO A 28 -0.56 10.56 -10.49
C PRO A 28 -1.77 10.50 -9.54
N ALA A 29 -2.70 11.44 -9.63
CA ALA A 29 -3.92 11.38 -8.83
C ALA A 29 -4.76 10.13 -9.20
N ASP A 30 -5.49 9.56 -8.24
CA ASP A 30 -6.56 8.58 -8.55
C ASP A 30 -7.63 9.30 -9.38
N LYS A 31 -7.85 8.82 -10.60
CA LYS A 31 -8.81 9.37 -11.57
C LYS A 31 -9.83 8.32 -12.01
N ALA A 32 -9.88 7.17 -11.33
CA ALA A 32 -10.82 6.11 -11.66
C ALA A 32 -12.23 6.44 -11.18
N SER A 33 -13.24 6.10 -11.97
CA SER A 33 -14.62 6.13 -11.49
C SER A 33 -14.83 5.05 -10.43
N PRO A 34 -15.78 5.22 -9.49
CA PRO A 34 -16.13 4.18 -8.53
C PRO A 34 -16.49 2.84 -9.20
N ILE A 35 -17.17 2.90 -10.34
CA ILE A 35 -17.52 1.72 -11.15
C ILE A 35 -16.26 1.01 -11.64
N TYR A 36 -15.28 1.75 -12.18
CA TYR A 36 -14.05 1.15 -12.68
C TYR A 36 -13.21 0.55 -11.55
N ARG A 37 -13.12 1.22 -10.39
CA ARG A 37 -12.44 0.65 -9.22
C ARG A 37 -13.05 -0.69 -8.81
N LYS A 38 -14.38 -0.78 -8.76
CA LYS A 38 -15.09 -2.02 -8.48
C LYS A 38 -14.77 -3.11 -9.52
N GLN A 39 -14.78 -2.78 -10.81
CA GLN A 39 -14.43 -3.73 -11.87
C GLN A 39 -12.97 -4.22 -11.76
N ALA A 40 -12.03 -3.32 -11.48
CA ALA A 40 -10.62 -3.68 -11.30
C ALA A 40 -10.41 -4.58 -10.08
N ALA A 41 -11.09 -4.29 -8.96
CA ALA A 41 -11.05 -5.12 -7.76
C ALA A 41 -11.68 -6.51 -7.99
N GLN A 42 -12.82 -6.57 -8.71
CA GLN A 42 -13.46 -7.84 -9.07
C GLN A 42 -12.56 -8.70 -9.95
N HIS A 43 -11.93 -8.09 -10.95
CA HIS A 43 -10.95 -8.75 -11.80
C HIS A 43 -9.75 -9.31 -11.00
N LEU A 44 -9.25 -8.54 -10.03
CA LEU A 44 -8.21 -9.02 -9.12
C LEU A 44 -8.67 -10.22 -8.28
N TYR A 45 -9.90 -10.21 -7.79
CA TYR A 45 -10.48 -11.33 -7.04
C TYR A 45 -10.61 -12.58 -7.90
N GLU A 46 -11.08 -12.45 -9.15
CA GLU A 46 -11.20 -13.56 -10.08
C GLU A 46 -9.86 -14.25 -10.34
N LYS A 47 -8.78 -13.47 -10.46
CA LYS A 47 -7.42 -13.99 -10.65
C LYS A 47 -6.77 -14.55 -9.39
N ASN A 48 -7.32 -14.27 -8.21
CA ASN A 48 -6.74 -14.64 -6.91
C ASN A 48 -7.75 -15.35 -5.99
N ALA A 49 -8.75 -16.03 -6.56
CA ALA A 49 -9.93 -16.52 -5.84
C ALA A 49 -9.61 -17.39 -4.61
N ASN A 50 -8.55 -18.20 -4.68
CA ASN A 50 -8.06 -19.07 -3.61
C ASN A 50 -7.40 -18.33 -2.44
N ARG A 51 -7.16 -17.02 -2.58
CA ARG A 51 -6.42 -16.18 -1.63
C ARG A 51 -7.29 -15.07 -1.03
N ILE A 52 -8.56 -15.02 -1.44
CA ILE A 52 -9.53 -14.06 -0.90
C ILE A 52 -10.02 -14.57 0.45
N TYR A 53 -9.92 -13.72 1.46
CA TYR A 53 -10.51 -13.96 2.77
C TYR A 53 -12.04 -13.90 2.65
N LYS A 54 -12.75 -14.86 3.25
CA LYS A 54 -14.21 -14.97 3.14
C LYS A 54 -14.90 -14.45 4.40
N GLY A 55 -15.96 -13.68 4.25
CA GLY A 55 -16.68 -13.07 5.36
C GLY A 55 -15.98 -11.83 5.92
N MET A 56 -16.43 -11.37 7.09
CA MET A 56 -15.87 -10.19 7.74
C MET A 56 -14.42 -10.45 8.21
N LEU A 57 -13.55 -9.49 7.93
CA LEU A 57 -12.14 -9.56 8.33
C LEU A 57 -12.00 -9.49 9.86
N PRO A 58 -10.97 -10.14 10.44
CA PRO A 58 -10.67 -9.98 11.86
C PRO A 58 -10.25 -8.53 12.18
N PRO A 59 -10.46 -8.06 13.42
CA PRO A 59 -10.10 -6.70 13.80
C PRO A 59 -8.59 -6.46 13.76
N MET A 60 -7.80 -7.48 14.10
CA MET A 60 -6.34 -7.44 13.95
C MET A 60 -5.93 -7.97 12.59
N LEU A 61 -5.64 -7.03 11.68
CA LEU A 61 -5.02 -7.33 10.39
C LEU A 61 -3.51 -7.52 10.56
N TYR A 62 -2.96 -8.46 9.80
CA TYR A 62 -1.53 -8.70 9.74
C TYR A 62 -0.80 -7.56 9.03
N ALA A 63 -1.34 -7.11 7.90
CA ALA A 63 -0.78 -5.99 7.14
C ALA A 63 -1.88 -5.20 6.44
N ILE A 64 -1.62 -3.90 6.26
CA ILE A 64 -2.47 -3.00 5.46
C ILE A 64 -1.55 -2.27 4.49
N GLY A 65 -1.77 -2.49 3.20
CA GLY A 65 -1.05 -1.80 2.13
C GLY A 65 -1.99 -0.95 1.29
N VAL A 66 -1.59 0.27 0.94
CA VAL A 66 -2.35 1.10 0.00
C VAL A 66 -1.52 1.23 -1.26
N LEU A 67 -2.03 0.67 -2.35
CA LEU A 67 -1.34 0.63 -3.63
C LEU A 67 -2.12 1.43 -4.66
N GLN A 68 -1.41 2.34 -5.32
CA GLN A 68 -1.88 2.98 -6.52
C GLN A 68 -1.35 2.23 -7.75
N VAL A 69 -2.24 1.93 -8.68
CA VAL A 69 -1.95 1.22 -9.92
C VAL A 69 -2.28 2.14 -11.09
N GLN A 70 -1.30 2.33 -11.98
CA GLN A 70 -1.50 3.03 -13.24
C GLN A 70 -1.61 2.02 -14.37
N LEU A 71 -2.71 2.10 -15.11
CA LEU A 71 -2.99 1.29 -16.28
C LEU A 71 -2.98 2.15 -17.54
N ASP A 72 -2.57 1.58 -18.66
CA ASP A 72 -2.86 2.19 -19.97
C ASP A 72 -4.28 1.92 -20.44
N GLY A 73 -4.66 2.52 -21.56
CA GLY A 73 -5.99 2.34 -22.15
C GLY A 73 -6.32 0.92 -22.60
N GLN A 74 -5.36 -0.02 -22.58
CA GLN A 74 -5.58 -1.44 -22.85
C GLN A 74 -5.54 -2.30 -21.57
N GLY A 75 -5.46 -1.67 -20.39
CA GLY A 75 -5.44 -2.35 -19.10
C GLY A 75 -4.09 -2.96 -18.73
N ARG A 76 -2.98 -2.62 -19.41
CA ARG A 76 -1.65 -3.07 -19.00
C ARG A 76 -1.11 -2.21 -17.87
N VAL A 77 -0.44 -2.83 -16.92
CA VAL A 77 0.21 -2.14 -15.79
C VAL A 77 1.39 -1.32 -16.29
N ARG A 78 1.34 -0.01 -16.05
CA ARG A 78 2.39 0.94 -16.39
C ARG A 78 3.29 1.23 -15.20
N SER A 79 2.70 1.47 -14.04
CA SER A 79 3.43 1.72 -12.81
C SER A 79 2.64 1.25 -11.60
N LEU A 80 3.37 0.88 -10.56
CA LEU A 80 2.85 0.58 -9.23
C LEU A 80 3.49 1.56 -8.25
N ASN A 81 2.67 2.25 -7.47
CA ASN A 81 3.15 3.24 -6.51
C ASN A 81 2.53 3.01 -5.13
N TRP A 82 3.37 2.82 -4.13
CA TRP A 82 2.92 2.57 -2.77
C TRP A 82 2.56 3.88 -2.07
N MET A 83 1.29 4.02 -1.70
CA MET A 83 0.81 5.13 -0.86
C MET A 83 0.99 4.82 0.62
N ARG A 84 0.88 3.54 0.99
CA ARG A 84 1.29 3.01 2.29
C ARG A 84 1.90 1.64 2.06
N LYS A 85 3.22 1.53 2.20
CA LYS A 85 3.94 0.27 2.10
C LYS A 85 4.05 -0.37 3.49
N PRO A 86 3.56 -1.60 3.72
CA PRO A 86 3.75 -2.30 4.98
C PRO A 86 5.22 -2.72 5.14
N SER A 87 6.00 -1.99 5.91
CA SER A 87 7.44 -2.21 6.09
C SER A 87 7.77 -3.47 6.90
N HIS A 88 6.88 -3.87 7.81
CA HIS A 88 7.05 -5.06 8.64
C HIS A 88 6.74 -6.37 7.92
N ALA A 89 6.11 -6.32 6.74
CA ALA A 89 5.68 -7.48 5.96
C ALA A 89 6.15 -7.35 4.49
N PRO A 90 7.47 -7.39 4.22
CA PRO A 90 8.00 -7.27 2.86
C PRO A 90 7.52 -8.37 1.91
N GLU A 91 7.17 -9.55 2.42
CA GLU A 91 6.56 -10.65 1.68
C GLU A 91 5.16 -10.28 1.16
N VAL A 92 4.36 -9.55 1.94
CA VAL A 92 3.05 -9.04 1.53
C VAL A 92 3.20 -8.01 0.40
N VAL A 93 4.23 -7.15 0.46
CA VAL A 93 4.54 -6.21 -0.61
C VAL A 93 4.82 -6.92 -1.93
N ALA A 94 5.75 -7.88 -1.91
CA ALA A 94 6.15 -8.62 -3.10
C ALA A 94 4.97 -9.39 -3.71
N GLU A 95 4.12 -9.94 -2.85
CA GLU A 95 2.94 -10.69 -3.21
C GLU A 95 1.83 -9.82 -3.83
N ILE A 96 1.57 -8.63 -3.26
CA ILE A 96 0.65 -7.66 -3.85
C ILE A 96 1.13 -7.22 -5.23
N GLU A 97 2.40 -6.84 -5.36
CA GLU A 97 2.95 -6.41 -6.65
C GLU A 97 2.87 -7.51 -7.72
N ARG A 98 3.20 -8.76 -7.34
CA ARG A 98 3.08 -9.92 -8.23
C ARG A 98 1.63 -10.16 -8.63
N SER A 99 0.69 -10.09 -7.69
CA SER A 99 -0.74 -10.32 -7.94
C SER A 99 -1.29 -9.30 -8.94
N VAL A 100 -0.92 -8.02 -8.80
CA VAL A 100 -1.34 -6.96 -9.73
C VAL A 100 -0.71 -7.14 -11.12
N ARG A 101 0.60 -7.43 -11.19
CA ARG A 101 1.26 -7.65 -12.49
C ARG A 101 0.72 -8.88 -13.21
N ALA A 102 0.46 -9.97 -12.49
CA ALA A 102 -0.07 -11.22 -13.05
C ALA A 102 -1.55 -11.12 -13.46
N ALA A 103 -2.31 -10.18 -12.89
CA ALA A 103 -3.69 -9.93 -13.29
C ALA A 103 -3.80 -9.15 -14.61
N ALA A 104 -2.71 -8.58 -15.13
CA ALA A 104 -2.75 -7.87 -16.40
C ALA A 104 -3.06 -8.83 -17.59
N PRO A 105 -3.81 -8.37 -18.61
CA PRO A 105 -4.45 -7.06 -18.68
C PRO A 105 -5.72 -6.97 -17.80
N PHE A 106 -5.93 -5.80 -17.22
CA PHE A 106 -7.15 -5.40 -16.54
C PHE A 106 -8.26 -5.05 -17.54
N PRO A 107 -9.53 -4.95 -17.10
CA PRO A 107 -10.61 -4.42 -17.92
C PRO A 107 -10.22 -3.07 -18.53
N SER A 108 -10.42 -2.93 -19.84
CA SER A 108 -10.05 -1.72 -20.56
C SER A 108 -10.90 -0.53 -20.10
N ALA A 109 -10.25 0.59 -19.77
CA ALA A 109 -10.90 1.87 -19.48
C ALA A 109 -11.04 2.77 -20.73
N GLY A 110 -10.56 2.32 -21.91
CA GLY A 110 -10.50 3.12 -23.13
C GLY A 110 -9.50 4.28 -23.13
N LYS A 111 -8.94 4.62 -21.96
CA LYS A 111 -7.89 5.63 -21.73
C LYS A 111 -7.04 5.22 -20.53
N SER A 112 -5.86 5.80 -20.40
CA SER A 112 -5.02 5.57 -19.22
C SER A 112 -5.77 5.98 -17.96
N VAL A 113 -5.67 5.14 -16.93
CA VAL A 113 -6.38 5.32 -15.67
C VAL A 113 -5.45 4.98 -14.51
N THR A 114 -5.52 5.78 -13.46
CA THR A 114 -4.87 5.52 -12.19
C THR A 114 -5.96 5.25 -11.18
N TYR A 115 -5.86 4.15 -10.45
CA TYR A 115 -6.75 3.84 -9.33
C TYR A 115 -5.95 3.49 -8.09
N THR A 116 -6.51 3.74 -6.92
CA THR A 116 -5.93 3.35 -5.63
C THR A 116 -6.86 2.36 -4.94
N ASP A 117 -6.29 1.33 -4.31
CA ASP A 117 -7.03 0.39 -3.47
C ASP A 117 -6.23 0.02 -2.21
N THR A 118 -6.94 -0.35 -1.15
CA THR A 118 -6.35 -0.79 0.11
C THR A 118 -6.43 -2.30 0.21
N TRP A 119 -5.29 -2.94 0.43
CA TRP A 119 -5.12 -4.37 0.61
C TRP A 119 -5.10 -4.70 2.10
N LEU A 120 -6.12 -5.42 2.56
CA LEU A 120 -6.35 -5.80 3.94
C LEU A 120 -5.97 -7.27 4.13
N TRP A 121 -4.88 -7.54 4.83
CA TRP A 121 -4.32 -8.88 4.96
C TRP A 121 -4.54 -9.46 6.35
N ASP A 122 -4.95 -10.72 6.40
CA ASP A 122 -5.01 -11.49 7.64
C ASP A 122 -3.72 -12.32 7.83
N LYS A 123 -3.54 -12.84 9.05
CA LYS A 123 -2.36 -13.66 9.41
C LYS A 123 -2.28 -14.99 8.64
N SER A 124 -3.38 -15.46 8.05
CA SER A 124 -3.39 -16.67 7.21
C SER A 124 -2.83 -16.45 5.81
N GLY A 125 -2.50 -15.20 5.46
CA GLY A 125 -2.01 -14.84 4.13
C GLY A 125 -3.12 -14.67 3.09
N ARG A 126 -4.38 -14.56 3.53
CA ARG A 126 -5.51 -14.19 2.69
C ARG A 126 -5.77 -12.70 2.81
N PHE A 127 -6.43 -12.12 1.81
CA PHE A 127 -6.69 -10.69 1.78
C PHE A 127 -8.11 -10.36 1.30
N GLN A 128 -8.53 -9.13 1.60
CA GLN A 128 -9.60 -8.44 0.87
C GLN A 128 -9.09 -7.10 0.36
N LEU A 129 -9.72 -6.62 -0.70
CA LEU A 129 -9.60 -5.25 -1.17
C LEU A 129 -10.68 -4.41 -0.50
N ASP A 130 -10.35 -3.22 -0.02
CA ASP A 130 -11.29 -2.29 0.61
C ASP A 130 -12.46 -1.95 -0.31
N THR A 131 -12.22 -1.86 -1.63
CA THR A 131 -13.30 -1.69 -2.62
C THR A 131 -14.38 -2.78 -2.57
N LEU A 132 -14.03 -3.99 -2.10
CA LEU A 132 -14.92 -5.16 -2.04
C LEU A 132 -15.06 -5.76 -0.63
N THR A 133 -14.60 -5.05 0.40
CA THR A 133 -14.57 -5.58 1.75
C THR A 133 -15.98 -5.74 2.30
N GLU A 134 -16.20 -6.81 3.06
CA GLU A 134 -17.45 -7.03 3.81
C GLU A 134 -17.45 -6.28 5.16
N GLY A 135 -16.36 -5.54 5.44
CA GLY A 135 -16.12 -4.86 6.71
C GLY A 135 -15.24 -5.69 7.66
N GLN A 136 -15.06 -5.18 8.87
CA GLN A 136 -14.28 -5.84 9.91
C GLN A 136 -15.18 -6.18 11.09
N LEU A 137 -14.91 -7.31 11.75
CA LEU A 137 -15.61 -7.70 12.97
C LEU A 137 -15.40 -6.65 14.07
N GLY A 138 -16.50 -6.23 14.71
CA GLY A 138 -16.47 -5.25 15.80
C GLY A 138 -16.48 -3.79 15.36
N GLN A 139 -16.79 -3.52 14.10
CA GLN A 139 -17.14 -2.20 13.56
C GLN A 139 -18.66 -2.07 13.40
#